data_AF-A0A935MZN0-F1
#
_entry.id   AF-A0A935MZN0-F1
#
_cell.length_a   1.000
_cell.length_b   1.000
_cell.length_c   1.000
_cell.angle_alpha   90.00
_cell.angle_beta   90.00
_cell.angle_gamma   90.00
#
_symmetry.space_group_name_H-M   'P 1'
#
loop_
_entity.id
_entity.type
_entity.pdbx_description
1 polymer ?
#
loop_
_entity_poly.entity_id
_entity_poly.type
_entity_poly.pdbx_seq_one_letter_code
_entity_poly.pdbx_strand_id
1 'polypeptide(L)'
;MAREAAVGSDVDLFVLHGSTDAPTVDVKAREAGDLVLVNDAAYSDITPYFSVPAGNYTLDLYLSDGTTLVASFIAPLAGLGGGSAAVFASGS
;
A
#
# COMPACT_ATOMS: atom_id res chain seq x y z
N MET A 1 -13.71 -0.05 10.00
CA MET A 1 -13.14 0.96 10.90
C MET A 1 -11.66 1.05 10.59
N ALA A 2 -11.11 2.25 10.42
CA ALA A 2 -9.67 2.40 10.29
C ALA A 2 -9.01 2.14 11.66
N ARG A 3 -7.91 1.37 11.71
CA ARG A 3 -7.12 1.18 12.94
C ARG A 3 -6.04 2.26 12.97
N GLU A 4 -5.94 2.93 14.13
CA GLU A 4 -5.16 4.16 14.33
C GLU A 4 -3.81 3.91 15.01
N ALA A 5 -3.55 2.67 15.43
CA ALA A 5 -2.34 2.27 16.14
C ALA A 5 -1.83 0.93 15.61
N ALA A 6 -0.55 0.88 15.27
CA ALA A 6 0.13 -0.35 14.90
C ALA A 6 0.50 -1.17 16.15
N VAL A 7 0.73 -2.47 15.98
CA VAL A 7 1.22 -3.33 17.07
C VAL A 7 2.74 -3.18 17.15
N GLY A 8 3.22 -2.37 18.09
CA GLY A 8 4.67 -2.16 18.31
C GLY A 8 5.19 -0.90 17.63
N SER A 9 6.42 -0.94 17.10
CA SER A 9 7.08 0.19 16.42
C SER A 9 6.81 0.27 14.93
N ASP A 10 6.00 -0.66 14.40
CA ASP A 10 5.68 -0.75 12.98
C ASP A 10 4.64 0.30 12.58
N VAL A 11 4.35 0.38 11.30
CA VAL A 11 3.36 1.28 10.70
C VAL A 11 2.31 0.44 10.00
N ASP A 12 1.06 0.61 10.40
CA ASP A 12 -0.09 -0.10 9.83
C ASP A 12 -0.61 0.66 8.60
N LEU A 13 -0.74 -0.04 7.48
CA LEU A 13 -1.15 0.50 6.20
C LEU A 13 -2.32 -0.29 5.64
N PHE A 14 -3.19 0.36 4.89
CA PHE A 14 -4.21 -0.29 4.07
C PHE A 14 -4.37 0.46 2.76
N VAL A 15 -4.85 -0.25 1.74
CA VAL A 15 -5.14 0.31 0.42
C VAL A 15 -6.64 0.41 0.23
N LEU A 16 -7.10 1.58 -0.22
CA LEU A 16 -8.41 1.76 -0.81
C LEU A 16 -8.25 1.93 -2.32
N HIS A 17 -8.85 1.01 -3.09
CA HIS A 17 -8.85 1.13 -4.54
C HIS A 17 -10.12 1.84 -5.03
N GLY A 18 -10.01 3.14 -5.28
CA GLY A 18 -11.15 4.02 -5.59
C GLY A 18 -11.47 4.19 -7.07
N SER A 19 -10.84 3.45 -7.98
CA SER A 19 -10.91 3.71 -9.42
C SER A 19 -11.82 2.73 -10.16
N THR A 20 -12.97 3.21 -10.65
CA THR A 20 -13.98 2.38 -11.36
C THR A 20 -13.48 1.77 -12.66
N ASP A 21 -12.53 2.43 -13.33
CA ASP A 21 -12.00 2.03 -14.65
C ASP A 21 -10.60 1.40 -14.57
N ALA A 22 -10.07 1.19 -13.36
CA ALA A 22 -8.74 0.61 -13.21
C ALA A 22 -8.78 -0.92 -13.14
N PRO A 23 -7.82 -1.61 -13.80
CA PRO A 23 -7.57 -3.03 -13.59
C PRO A 23 -7.13 -3.32 -12.14
N THR A 24 -7.19 -4.60 -11.74
CA THR A 24 -6.68 -5.03 -10.43
C THR A 24 -5.18 -4.74 -10.29
N VAL A 25 -4.76 -4.32 -9.10
CA VAL A 25 -3.38 -3.89 -8.84
C VAL A 25 -2.73 -4.65 -7.69
N ASP A 26 -1.43 -4.87 -7.85
CA ASP A 26 -0.53 -5.27 -6.77
C ASP A 26 0.17 -4.03 -6.21
N VAL A 27 0.41 -4.00 -4.89
CA VAL A 27 1.24 -2.97 -4.25
C VAL A 27 2.47 -3.63 -3.66
N LYS A 28 3.66 -3.15 -4.04
CA LYS A 28 4.95 -3.66 -3.58
C LYS A 28 5.74 -2.56 -2.88
N ALA A 29 6.43 -2.91 -1.80
CA ALA A 29 7.37 -2.01 -1.13
C ALA A 29 8.80 -2.27 -1.61
N ARG A 30 9.36 -1.34 -2.40
CA ARG A 30 10.65 -1.49 -3.06
C ARG A 30 11.80 -1.71 -2.09
N GLU A 31 11.88 -0.87 -1.06
CA GLU A 31 12.92 -0.87 -0.03
C GLU A 31 12.75 -2.02 0.96
N ALA A 32 11.60 -2.72 0.92
CA ALA A 32 11.38 -3.98 1.61
C ALA A 32 11.73 -5.21 0.74
N GLY A 33 12.50 -5.04 -0.34
CA GLY A 33 12.86 -6.11 -1.25
C GLY A 33 11.69 -6.55 -2.15
N ASP A 34 10.95 -5.57 -2.68
CA ASP A 34 9.73 -5.76 -3.49
C ASP A 34 8.67 -6.62 -2.80
N LEU A 35 8.57 -6.53 -1.46
CA LEU A 35 7.57 -7.22 -0.67
C LEU A 35 6.17 -6.87 -1.19
N VAL A 36 5.40 -7.87 -1.58
CA VAL A 36 4.00 -7.73 -1.97
C VAL A 36 3.17 -7.45 -0.72
N LEU A 37 2.67 -6.22 -0.62
CA LEU A 37 1.83 -5.74 0.48
C LEU A 37 0.35 -5.97 0.21
N VAL A 38 -0.03 -5.85 -1.06
CA VAL A 38 -1.37 -6.08 -1.56
C VAL A 38 -1.25 -6.87 -2.85
N ASN A 39 -2.05 -7.92 -2.98
CA ASN A 39 -2.14 -8.71 -4.18
C ASN A 39 -3.56 -8.63 -4.73
N ASP A 40 -3.69 -8.28 -6.00
CA ASP A 40 -4.95 -8.23 -6.75
C ASP A 40 -6.07 -7.41 -6.10
N ALA A 41 -5.78 -6.20 -5.60
CA ALA A 41 -6.83 -5.29 -5.14
C ALA A 41 -7.72 -4.88 -6.32
N ALA A 42 -9.02 -5.10 -6.21
CA ALA A 42 -10.03 -4.71 -7.19
C ALA A 42 -10.73 -3.39 -6.80
N TYR A 43 -11.45 -2.81 -7.75
CA TYR A 43 -12.23 -1.60 -7.49
C TYR A 43 -13.15 -1.76 -6.27
N SER A 44 -13.16 -0.74 -5.41
CA SER A 44 -13.90 -0.65 -4.16
C SER A 44 -13.37 -1.55 -3.04
N ASP A 45 -12.26 -2.25 -3.24
CA ASP A 45 -11.63 -3.01 -2.17
C ASP A 45 -10.97 -2.10 -1.13
N ILE A 46 -11.23 -2.44 0.13
CA ILE A 46 -10.44 -2.01 1.28
C ILE A 46 -9.65 -3.23 1.71
N THR A 47 -8.33 -3.18 1.52
CA THR A 47 -7.48 -4.33 1.85
C THR A 47 -7.38 -4.52 3.36
N PRO A 48 -7.02 -5.72 3.83
CA PRO A 48 -6.54 -5.90 5.20
C PRO A 48 -5.39 -4.94 5.49
N TYR A 49 -5.22 -4.64 6.78
CA TYR A 49 -4.05 -3.91 7.24
C TYR A 49 -2.80 -4.76 7.10
N PHE A 50 -1.71 -4.14 6.66
CA PHE A 50 -0.38 -4.71 6.65
C PHE A 50 0.56 -3.81 7.42
N SER A 51 1.48 -4.42 8.19
CA SER A 51 2.43 -3.70 9.03
C SER A 51 3.81 -3.75 8.38
N VAL A 52 4.45 -2.58 8.26
CA VAL A 52 5.84 -2.47 7.83
C VAL A 52 6.65 -1.74 8.90
N PRO A 53 7.94 -2.05 9.09
CA PRO A 53 8.79 -1.26 9.96
C PRO A 53 8.75 0.23 9.60
N ALA A 54 8.92 1.12 10.58
CA ALA A 54 9.05 2.54 10.29
C ALA A 54 10.25 2.79 9.36
N GLY A 55 9.99 3.36 8.19
CA GLY A 55 10.98 3.56 7.15
C GLY A 55 10.43 4.39 5.99
N ASN A 56 11.31 4.84 5.10
CA ASN A 56 10.87 5.50 3.87
C ASN A 56 10.73 4.44 2.79
N TYR A 57 9.53 4.32 2.25
CA TYR A 57 9.22 3.35 1.19
C TYR A 57 8.79 4.06 -0.08
N THR A 58 9.10 3.44 -1.20
CA THR A 58 8.49 3.63 -2.49
C THR A 58 7.51 2.48 -2.68
N LEU A 59 6.22 2.81 -2.71
CA LEU A 59 5.14 1.89 -2.99
C LEU A 59 4.93 1.85 -4.50
N ASP A 60 5.30 0.73 -5.10
CA ASP A 60 5.13 0.47 -6.53
C ASP A 60 3.80 -0.24 -6.77
N LEU A 61 2.98 0.34 -7.65
CA LEU A 61 1.73 -0.24 -8.09
C LEU A 61 1.96 -0.95 -9.42
N TYR A 62 1.73 -2.25 -9.44
CA TYR A 62 1.76 -3.06 -10.64
C TYR A 62 0.35 -3.45 -11.05
N LEU A 63 0.13 -3.72 -12.33
CA LEU A 63 -1.03 -4.50 -12.75
C LEU A 63 -0.94 -5.92 -12.16
N SER A 64 -2.07 -6.62 -12.09
CA SER A 64 -2.13 -8.04 -11.70
C SER A 64 -1.31 -8.99 -12.57
N ASP A 65 -0.73 -8.51 -13.68
CA ASP A 65 0.28 -9.27 -14.43
C ASP A 65 1.64 -9.35 -13.69
N GLY A 66 1.80 -8.61 -12.59
CA GLY A 66 2.97 -8.57 -11.72
C GLY A 66 4.20 -7.90 -12.32
N THR A 67 4.12 -7.37 -13.55
CA THR A 67 5.25 -6.89 -14.35
C THR A 67 5.08 -5.46 -14.87
N THR A 68 3.85 -5.04 -15.17
CA THR A 68 3.54 -3.71 -15.67
C THR A 68 3.43 -2.72 -14.51
N LEU A 69 4.43 -1.86 -14.35
CA LEU A 69 4.40 -0.78 -13.35
C LEU A 69 3.44 0.34 -13.82
N VAL A 70 2.45 0.65 -12.99
CA VAL A 70 1.44 1.68 -13.22
C VAL A 70 1.88 3.01 -12.61
N ALA A 71 2.36 2.99 -11.37
CA ALA A 71 2.76 4.18 -10.63
C ALA A 71 3.70 3.84 -9.47
N SER A 72 4.43 4.85 -8.98
CA SER A 72 5.24 4.76 -7.76
C SER A 72 4.89 5.92 -6.83
N PHE A 73 4.68 5.64 -5.55
CA PHE A 73 4.37 6.65 -4.53
C PHE A 73 5.40 6.60 -3.40
N ILE A 74 5.90 7.76 -3.00
CA ILE A 74 6.78 7.87 -1.83
C ILE A 74 5.92 7.89 -0.57
N ALA A 75 6.13 6.91 0.29
CA ALA A 75 5.54 6.77 1.62
C ALA A 75 6.63 7.02 2.68
N PRO A 76 6.78 8.26 3.17
CA PRO A 76 7.78 8.60 4.19
C PRO A 76 7.30 8.20 5.59
N LEU A 77 7.34 6.89 5.89
CA LEU A 77 6.82 6.34 7.15
C LEU A 77 7.83 6.37 8.30
N ALA A 78 9.05 6.88 8.07
CA ALA A 78 10.12 6.89 9.06
C ALA A 78 9.75 7.64 10.35
N GLY A 79 8.84 8.63 10.28
CA GLY A 79 8.34 9.38 11.44
C GLY A 79 7.06 8.82 12.06
N LEU A 80 6.51 7.72 11.52
CA LEU A 80 5.19 7.21 11.86
C LEU A 80 5.19 5.94 12.73
N GLY A 81 6.32 5.55 13.30
CA GLY A 81 6.40 4.34 14.14
C GLY A 81 5.32 4.33 15.23
N GLY A 82 4.51 3.26 15.27
CA GLY A 82 3.36 3.12 16.16
C GLY A 82 2.04 3.71 15.64
N GLY A 83 2.05 4.39 14.49
CA GLY A 83 0.89 5.00 13.84
C GLY A 83 0.39 4.21 12.62
N SER A 84 -0.63 4.76 11.95
CA SER A 84 -1.24 4.18 10.75
C SER A 84 -1.29 5.18 9.59
N ALA A 85 -1.14 4.71 8.35
CA ALA A 85 -1.33 5.54 7.15
C ALA A 85 -2.31 4.88 6.16
N ALA A 86 -2.97 5.69 5.33
CA ALA A 86 -3.88 5.22 4.29
C ALA A 86 -3.26 5.46 2.90
N VAL A 87 -3.34 4.46 2.02
CA VAL A 87 -2.89 4.55 0.64
C VAL A 87 -4.13 4.56 -0.27
N PHE A 88 -4.24 5.57 -1.13
CA PHE A 88 -5.33 5.70 -2.09
C PHE A 88 -4.83 5.43 -3.50
N ALA A 89 -5.37 4.40 -4.15
CA ALA A 89 -5.14 4.14 -5.57
C ALA A 89 -6.31 4.71 -6.38
N SER A 90 -6.12 5.88 -6.98
CA SER A 90 -7.06 6.51 -7.91
C SER A 90 -6.53 6.45 -9.34
N GLY A 91 -7.33 5.95 -10.27
CA GLY A 91 -7.11 6.11 -11.71
C GLY A 91 -7.85 7.35 -12.20
N SER A 92 -7.51 7.78 -13.41
CA SER A 92 -8.20 8.82 -14.18
C SER A 92 -9.30 8.24 -15.04
#